data_AF-A0A2N7BJP8-F1
#
_entry.id   AF-A0A2N7BJP8-F1
#
_cell.length_a   1.000
_cell.length_b   1.000
_cell.length_c   1.000
_cell.angle_alpha   90.00
_cell.angle_beta   90.00
_cell.angle_gamma   90.00
#
_symmetry.space_group_name_H-M   'P 1'
#
loop_
_entity.id
_entity.type
_entity.pdbx_description
1 polymer ?
#
loop_
_entity_poly.entity_id
_entity_poly.type
_entity_poly.pdbx_seq_one_letter_code
_entity_poly.pdbx_strand_id
1 'polypeptide(L)' 'MLVPTAGACIHMPPPPANQIVRISYPEGEKVETVQHPAWVEGVISSKLTTDNVYLVDGDTDLTMGYDMNASLVVSYH' A
#
# COMPACT_ATOMS: atom_id res chain seq x y z
N MET A 1 2.02 1.99 -0.19
CA MET A 1 0.71 1.37 0.11
C MET A 1 0.67 -0.01 -0.53
N LEU A 2 0.22 -1.04 0.18
CA LEU A 2 0.03 -2.39 -0.34
C LEU A 2 -1.47 -2.69 -0.47
N VAL A 3 -1.87 -3.22 -1.63
CA VAL A 3 -3.25 -3.54 -2.01
C VAL A 3 -3.30 -4.91 -2.68
N PRO A 4 -4.43 -5.64 -2.64
CA PRO A 4 -4.51 -7.03 -3.11
C PRO A 4 -4.51 -7.19 -4.63
N THR A 5 -4.77 -6.13 -5.39
CA THR A 5 -4.97 -6.20 -6.85
C THR A 5 -4.24 -5.09 -7.57
N ALA A 6 -3.50 -5.44 -8.62
CA ALA A 6 -2.86 -4.47 -9.50
C ALA A 6 -3.87 -3.48 -10.10
N GLY A 7 -3.48 -2.21 -10.22
CA GLY A 7 -4.33 -1.17 -10.81
C GLY A 7 -5.43 -0.61 -9.91
N ALA A 8 -5.61 -1.18 -8.71
CA ALA A 8 -6.36 -0.51 -7.65
C ALA A 8 -5.74 0.88 -7.39
N CYS A 9 -6.58 1.90 -7.20
CA CYS A 9 -6.16 3.29 -6.96
C CYS A 9 -5.51 4.00 -8.17
N ILE A 10 -5.65 3.46 -9.39
CA ILE A 10 -5.19 4.12 -10.63
C ILE A 10 -6.33 4.32 -11.64
N HIS A 11 -7.25 3.35 -11.76
CA HIS A 11 -8.41 3.43 -12.67
C HIS A 11 -9.70 2.86 -12.05
N MET A 12 -9.60 2.33 -10.84
CA MET A 12 -10.68 1.70 -10.11
C MET A 12 -10.79 2.36 -8.73
N PRO A 13 -12.00 2.44 -8.16
CA PRO A 13 -12.18 2.93 -6.81
C PRO A 13 -11.24 2.23 -5.82
N PRO A 14 -10.74 2.93 -4.80
CA PRO A 14 -9.92 2.31 -3.77
C PRO A 14 -10.64 1.12 -3.11
N PRO A 15 -9.91 0.05 -2.72
CA PRO A 15 -10.51 -1.04 -1.96
C PRO A 15 -11.09 -0.57 -0.62
N PRO A 16 -11.98 -1.35 0.01
CA PRO A 16 -12.34 -1.17 1.41
C PRO A 16 -11.11 -1.09 2.32
N ALA A 17 -11.18 -0.28 3.39
CA ALA A 17 -10.03 0.01 4.26
C ALA A 17 -9.39 -1.26 4.86
N ASN A 18 -10.18 -2.30 5.16
CA ASN A 18 -9.69 -3.59 5.65
C ASN A 18 -8.97 -4.44 4.58
N GLN A 19 -8.72 -3.88 3.40
CA GLN A 19 -7.93 -4.48 2.33
C GLN A 19 -6.71 -3.61 1.95
N ILE A 20 -6.40 -2.57 2.73
CA ILE A 20 -5.28 -1.67 2.44
C ILE A 20 -4.32 -1.63 3.63
N VAL A 21 -3.03 -1.79 3.34
CA VAL A 21 -1.94 -1.68 4.34
C VAL A 21 -1.06 -0.48 4.01
N ARG A 22 -0.92 0.43 4.98
CA ARG A 22 0.07 1.50 4.97
C ARG A 22 1.42 0.93 5.39
N ILE A 23 2.39 0.96 4.47
CA ILE A 23 3.73 0.41 4.69
C ILE A 23 4.69 1.56 4.97
N SER A 24 5.41 1.48 6.09
CA SER A 24 6.59 2.29 6.38
C SER A 24 7.83 1.43 6.17
N TYR A 25 8.67 1.81 5.20
CA TYR A 25 9.92 1.12 4.89
C TYR A 25 11.01 2.13 4.48
N PRO A 26 11.83 2.63 5.43
CA PRO A 26 12.81 3.69 5.17
C PRO A 26 13.93 3.31 4.20
N GLU A 27 14.27 2.02 4.12
CA GLU A 27 15.32 1.50 3.23
C GLU A 27 14.92 1.67 1.75
N GLY A 28 13.61 1.67 1.47
CA GLY A 28 13.07 1.70 0.12
C GLY A 28 13.33 0.41 -0.65
N GLU A 29 12.61 0.20 -1.74
CA GLU A 29 12.81 -0.92 -2.65
C GLU A 29 12.69 -0.42 -4.10
N LYS A 30 13.44 -1.02 -5.03
CA LYS A 30 13.26 -0.68 -6.45
C LYS A 30 12.00 -1.35 -6.97
N VAL A 31 10.92 -0.58 -7.01
CA VAL A 31 9.67 -1.01 -7.62
C VAL A 31 9.75 -0.81 -9.13
N GLU A 32 9.64 -1.90 -9.92
CA GLU A 32 9.68 -1.83 -11.39
C GLU A 32 8.51 -0.99 -11.95
N THR A 33 7.29 -1.29 -11.50
CA THR A 33 6.10 -0.46 -11.69
C THR A 33 5.18 -0.59 -10.48
N VAL A 34 4.32 0.39 -10.26
CA VAL A 34 3.34 0.40 -9.16
C VAL A 34 2.34 -0.78 -9.19
N GLN A 35 2.33 -1.56 -10.27
CA GLN A 35 1.48 -2.74 -10.44
C GLN A 35 2.21 -4.06 -10.14
N HIS A 36 3.53 -4.07 -9.92
CA HIS A 36 4.23 -5.32 -9.63
C HIS A 36 3.90 -5.83 -8.23
N PRO A 37 3.59 -7.12 -8.10
CA PRO A 37 3.39 -7.74 -6.79
C PRO A 37 4.71 -7.81 -6.01
N ALA A 38 4.60 -7.72 -4.68
CA ALA A 38 5.71 -7.80 -3.76
C ALA A 38 5.33 -8.60 -2.51
N TRP A 39 6.31 -9.29 -1.94
CA TRP A 39 6.26 -9.79 -0.57
C TRP A 39 6.71 -8.71 0.39
N VAL A 40 5.97 -8.53 1.48
CA VAL A 40 6.29 -7.60 2.55
C VAL A 40 6.23 -8.34 3.88
N GLU A 41 7.31 -8.28 4.64
CA GLU A 41 7.38 -8.80 5.99
C GLU A 41 7.61 -7.65 6.98
N GLY A 42 7.02 -7.76 8.17
CA GLY A 42 7.15 -6.74 9.19
C GLY A 42 6.14 -6.90 10.32
N VAL A 43 6.14 -5.92 11.23
CA VAL A 43 5.17 -5.84 12.32
C VAL A 43 3.93 -5.11 11.81
N ILE A 44 2.80 -5.81 11.78
CA ILE A 44 1.50 -5.27 11.40
C ILE A 44 0.67 -4.90 12.63
N SER A 45 -0.07 -3.79 12.53
CA SER A 45 -1.03 -3.34 13.53
C SER A 45 -2.36 -3.00 12.88
N SER A 46 -3.45 -3.33 13.58
CA SER A 46 -4.81 -2.97 13.16
C SER A 46 -5.15 -1.57 13.68
N LYS A 47 -5.15 -0.59 12.79
CA LYS A 47 -5.44 0.81 13.11
C LYS A 47 -6.02 1.50 11.88
N LEU A 48 -7.14 2.19 12.07
CA LEU A 48 -7.68 3.08 11.04
C LEU A 48 -6.82 4.34 10.96
N THR A 49 -6.25 4.57 9.78
CA THR A 49 -5.45 5.74 9.45
C THR A 49 -6.00 6.34 8.16
N THR A 50 -6.22 7.66 8.15
CA THR A 50 -6.64 8.40 6.96
C THR A 50 -5.53 9.36 6.58
N ASP A 51 -4.99 9.20 5.38
CA ASP A 51 -3.97 10.09 4.80
C ASP A 51 -4.50 10.69 3.49
N ASN A 52 -4.07 11.90 3.18
CA ASN A 52 -4.24 12.46 1.85
C ASN A 52 -3.15 11.87 0.94
N VAL A 53 -3.57 11.07 -0.04
CA VAL A 53 -2.68 10.32 -0.92
C VAL A 53 -2.83 10.83 -2.35
N TYR A 54 -1.70 11.17 -2.97
CA TYR A 54 -1.66 11.50 -4.39
C TYR A 54 -1.69 10.20 -5.21
N LEU A 55 -2.79 9.98 -5.93
CA LEU A 55 -2.96 8.88 -6.87
C LEU A 55 -2.86 9.42 -8.31
N VAL A 56 -2.86 8.51 -9.29
CA VAL A 56 -2.84 8.90 -10.72
C VAL A 56 -4.05 9.77 -11.11
N ASP A 57 -5.18 9.56 -10.44
CA ASP A 57 -6.42 10.34 -10.62
C ASP A 57 -6.46 11.65 -9.82
N GLY A 58 -5.41 11.96 -9.04
CA GLY A 58 -5.29 13.15 -8.20
C GLY A 58 -5.28 12.85 -6.70
N ASP A 59 -5.41 13.91 -5.90
CA ASP A 59 -5.42 13.82 -4.43
C ASP A 59 -6.74 13.22 -3.93
N THR A 60 -6.64 12.26 -3.01
CA THR A 60 -7.80 11.68 -2.34
C THR A 60 -7.50 11.36 -0.88
N ASP A 61 -8.50 11.51 -0.01
CA ASP A 61 -8.41 11.05 1.37
C ASP A 61 -8.69 9.56 1.42
N LEU A 62 -7.64 8.78 1.69
CA LEU A 62 -7.72 7.33 1.71
C LEU A 62 -7.67 6.82 3.14
N THR A 63 -8.64 6.00 3.52
CA THR A 63 -8.66 5.32 4.83
C THR A 63 -8.14 3.90 4.70
N MET A 64 -7.18 3.54 5.55
CA MET A 64 -6.47 2.26 5.57
C MET A 64 -6.70 1.60 6.93
N GLY A 65 -6.95 0.29 6.94
CA GLY A 65 -7.26 -0.47 8.17
C GLY A 65 -6.03 -0.99 8.91
N TYR A 66 -4.87 -0.99 8.24
CA TYR A 66 -3.64 -1.56 8.77
C TYR A 66 -2.45 -0.65 8.54
N ASP A 67 -1.59 -0.56 9.55
CA ASP A 67 -0.26 0.04 9.47
C ASP A 67 0.78 -1.05 9.69
N MET A 68 1.82 -1.07 8.86
CA MET A 68 2.94 -2.01 8.95
C MET A 68 4.27 -1.28 8.93
N ASN A 69 5.14 -1.61 9.88
CA ASN A 69 6.55 -1.28 9.84
C ASN A 69 7.29 -2.47 9.23
N ALA A 70 7.74 -2.30 7.98
CA ALA A 70 8.34 -3.39 7.21
C ALA A 70 9.80 -3.60 7.60
N SER A 71 10.20 -4.86 7.69
CA SER A 71 11.58 -5.32 7.83
C SER A 71 12.14 -5.89 6.53
N LEU A 72 11.28 -6.24 5.57
CA LEU A 72 11.67 -6.76 4.27
C LEU A 72 10.60 -6.41 3.23
N VAL A 73 11.04 -5.97 2.05
CA VAL A 73 10.21 -5.85 0.84
C VAL A 73 10.99 -6.51 -0.28
N VAL A 74 10.40 -7.50 -0.95
CA VAL A 74 11.03 -8.17 -2.11
C VAL A 74 10.01 -8.39 -3.23
N SER A 75 10.47 -8.37 -4.47
CA SER A 75 9.63 -8.66 -5.63
C SER A 75 9.04 -10.07 -5.55
N TYR A 76 7.77 -10.19 -5.94
CA TYR A 76 7.13 -11.50 -6.11
C TYR A 76 7.62 -12.13 -7.43
N HIS A 77 8.08 -13.39 -7.36
CA HIS A 77 8.55 -14.19 -8.51
C HIS A 77 7.65 -15.39 -8.75
#